data_AF-A0A552V9T2-F1
#
_entry.id   AF-A0A552V9T2-F1
#
_cell.length_a   1.000
_cell.length_b   1.000
_cell.length_c   1.000
_cell.angle_alpha   90.00
_cell.angle_beta   90.00
_cell.angle_gamma   90.00
#
_symmetry.space_group_name_H-M   'P 1'
#
loop_
_entity.id
_entity.type
_entity.pdbx_description
1 polymer ?
#
loop_
_entity_poly.entity_id
_entity_poly.type
_entity_poly.pdbx_seq_one_letter_code
_entity_poly.pdbx_strand_id
1 'polypeptide(L)'
;MKKFFSTLVLLVLLSSLVTGCGNDDLTPLYEEQSPGKIVIRGYSALQDSIQVFANGELLEIGEQNAFKGDIITDYEFVFYNKKTEALEIVNKVSGSVLHSYSFPATTPIDTLSFYVKEGIWIDNVLAFQPGTLTATGRTGYRFIFPTLNRYSNSGYDGPIDAIIKKTNGQVLGISQNITKEGFSTFAEFAFAPPPVINVELVKHGTTESYITGQQVIVQMVMQNNKSRLIVLDEKANESGAFSGVEGTINLVDYFDF
;
A
#
# COMPACT_ATOMS: atom_id res chain seq x y z
N MET A 1 74.13 1.47 45.25
CA MET A 1 73.12 2.47 44.84
C MET A 1 73.15 2.81 43.35
N LYS A 2 74.29 3.06 42.70
CA LYS A 2 74.36 3.40 41.24
C LYS A 2 73.73 2.37 40.28
N LYS A 3 73.91 1.05 40.50
CA LYS A 3 73.34 0.01 39.61
C LYS A 3 71.81 -0.06 39.68
N PHE A 4 71.24 0.10 40.87
CA PHE A 4 69.78 0.07 41.07
C PHE A 4 69.08 1.25 40.38
N PHE A 5 69.69 2.44 40.42
CA PHE A 5 69.17 3.63 39.77
C PHE A 5 69.20 3.52 38.24
N SER A 6 70.27 2.93 37.69
CA SER A 6 70.39 2.67 36.24
C SER A 6 69.35 1.65 35.74
N THR A 7 69.10 0.58 36.50
CA THR A 7 68.08 -0.42 36.13
C THR A 7 66.65 0.15 36.24
N LEU A 8 66.39 0.99 37.24
CA LEU A 8 65.09 1.64 37.43
C LEU A 8 64.79 2.64 36.30
N VAL A 9 65.78 3.43 35.89
CA VAL A 9 65.64 4.37 34.76
C VAL A 9 65.41 3.62 33.44
N LEU A 10 66.10 2.51 33.22
CA LEU A 10 65.90 1.68 32.02
C LEU A 10 64.50 1.03 31.99
N LEU A 11 63.97 0.61 33.14
CA LEU A 11 62.63 0.02 33.26
C LEU A 11 61.51 1.07 33.05
N VAL A 12 61.73 2.31 33.51
CA VAL A 12 60.80 3.44 33.28
C VAL A 12 60.83 3.86 31.80
N LEU A 13 62.00 3.89 31.16
CA LEU A 13 62.12 4.13 29.73
C LEU A 13 61.47 3.02 28.89
N LEU A 14 61.66 1.74 29.26
CA LEU A 14 61.01 0.63 28.56
C LEU A 14 59.49 0.65 28.71
N SER A 15 58.96 0.98 29.89
CA SER A 15 57.50 1.05 30.11
C SER A 15 56.84 2.23 29.39
N SER A 16 57.57 3.32 29.14
CA SER A 16 57.09 4.42 28.30
C SER A 16 57.01 4.09 26.79
N LEU A 17 57.72 3.05 26.34
CA LEU A 17 57.68 2.57 24.95
C LEU A 17 56.49 1.63 24.66
N VAL A 18 55.89 1.02 25.69
CA VAL A 18 54.76 0.07 25.53
C VAL A 18 53.38 0.74 25.69
N THR A 19 53.34 2.00 26.14
CA THR A 19 52.09 2.76 26.33
C THR A 19 51.71 3.63 25.12
N GLY A 20 52.52 3.63 24.05
CA GLY A 20 52.28 4.41 22.83
C GLY A 20 51.21 3.85 21.90
N CYS A 21 50.76 2.60 22.10
CA CYS A 21 49.55 2.07 21.46
C CYS A 21 48.38 2.16 22.46
N GLY A 22 47.98 3.39 22.79
CA GLY A 22 46.59 3.58 23.16
C GLY A 22 45.75 3.22 21.94
N ASN A 23 44.67 2.46 22.12
CA ASN A 23 43.66 2.35 21.07
C ASN A 23 43.20 3.78 20.77
N ASP A 24 43.77 4.40 19.75
CA ASP A 24 43.07 5.44 19.02
C ASP A 24 41.78 4.76 18.59
N ASP A 25 40.66 5.11 19.22
CA ASP A 25 39.35 4.72 18.74
C ASP A 25 39.28 5.22 17.30
N LEU A 26 39.54 4.31 16.36
CA LEU A 26 39.45 4.57 14.93
C LEU A 26 37.96 4.79 14.64
N THR A 27 37.49 6.01 14.89
CA THR A 27 36.21 6.45 14.37
C THR A 27 36.33 6.40 12.85
N PRO A 28 35.52 5.58 12.17
CA PRO A 28 35.61 5.47 10.73
C PRO A 28 35.43 6.85 10.10
N LEU A 29 36.36 7.23 9.22
CA LEU A 29 36.36 8.53 8.53
C LEU A 29 35.12 8.71 7.64
N TYR A 30 34.49 7.60 7.28
CA TYR A 30 33.27 7.55 6.48
C TYR A 30 32.15 6.93 7.29
N GLU A 31 30.99 7.59 7.24
CA GLU A 31 29.74 7.05 7.75
C GLU A 31 29.46 5.66 7.15
N GLU A 32 28.88 4.76 7.94
CA GLU A 32 28.47 3.43 7.45
C GLU A 32 27.45 3.63 6.32
N GLN A 33 27.76 3.09 5.14
CA GLN A 33 26.95 3.22 3.94
C GLN A 33 26.38 1.87 3.54
N SER A 34 25.09 1.83 3.25
CA SER A 34 24.44 0.66 2.66
C SER A 34 23.58 1.07 1.47
N PRO A 35 23.69 0.38 0.32
CA PRO A 35 22.84 0.68 -0.82
C PRO A 35 21.37 0.35 -0.50
N GLY A 36 20.47 1.18 -1.00
CA GLY A 36 19.03 1.02 -0.95
C GLY A 36 18.42 1.04 -2.34
N LYS A 37 17.33 0.31 -2.53
CA LYS A 37 16.54 0.31 -3.76
C LYS A 37 15.06 0.18 -3.44
N ILE A 38 14.27 1.12 -3.94
CA ILE A 38 12.80 1.07 -3.88
C ILE A 38 12.26 0.93 -5.30
N VAL A 39 11.49 -0.14 -5.53
CA VAL A 39 10.72 -0.30 -6.76
C VAL A 39 9.35 0.34 -6.54
N ILE A 40 9.03 1.36 -7.32
CA ILE A 40 7.76 2.10 -7.24
C ILE A 40 6.85 1.60 -8.36
N ARG A 41 5.70 1.04 -7.98
CA ARG A 41 4.64 0.55 -8.88
C ARG A 41 3.30 1.15 -8.49
N GLY A 42 3.01 2.32 -9.04
CA GLY A 42 1.80 3.09 -8.72
C GLY A 42 0.85 3.24 -9.90
N TYR A 43 -0.43 3.51 -9.60
CA TYR A 43 -1.38 4.03 -10.57
C TYR A 43 -2.09 5.27 -10.02
N SER A 44 -2.03 6.39 -10.75
CA SER A 44 -2.76 7.61 -10.41
C SER A 44 -3.94 7.85 -11.35
N ALA A 45 -5.15 7.66 -10.84
CA ALA A 45 -6.42 8.00 -11.46
C ALA A 45 -6.90 9.43 -11.10
N LEU A 46 -6.04 10.26 -10.49
CA LEU A 46 -6.34 11.65 -10.17
C LEU A 46 -6.49 12.51 -11.44
N GLN A 47 -7.22 13.61 -11.32
CA GLN A 47 -7.27 14.62 -12.39
C GLN A 47 -5.91 15.31 -12.53
N ASP A 48 -5.30 15.66 -11.39
CA ASP A 48 -3.96 16.22 -11.31
C ASP A 48 -2.88 15.12 -11.38
N SER A 49 -1.67 15.54 -11.71
CA SER A 49 -0.50 14.67 -11.60
C SER A 49 -0.01 14.58 -10.15
N ILE A 50 0.71 13.51 -9.84
CA ILE A 50 1.43 13.36 -8.57
C ILE A 50 2.94 13.50 -8.79
N GLN A 51 3.65 13.87 -7.74
CA GLN A 51 5.11 13.95 -7.69
C GLN A 51 5.61 13.06 -6.55
N VAL A 52 6.84 12.56 -6.68
CA VAL A 52 7.49 11.73 -5.67
C VAL A 52 8.65 12.52 -5.09
N PHE A 53 8.74 12.63 -3.77
CA PHE A 53 9.86 13.26 -3.08
C PHE A 53 10.59 12.21 -2.24
N ALA A 54 11.92 12.26 -2.22
CA ALA A 54 12.76 11.48 -1.33
C ALA A 54 13.50 12.43 -0.39
N ASN A 55 13.33 12.24 0.92
CA ASN A 55 13.92 13.10 1.95
C ASN A 55 13.72 14.61 1.70
N GLY A 56 12.57 14.98 1.11
CA GLY A 56 12.23 16.36 0.77
C GLY A 56 12.75 16.86 -0.58
N GLU A 57 13.53 16.06 -1.31
CA GLU A 57 13.98 16.37 -2.67
C GLU A 57 13.07 15.73 -3.71
N LEU A 58 12.70 16.49 -4.74
CA LEU A 58 11.86 15.99 -5.84
C LEU A 58 12.63 14.93 -6.63
N LEU A 59 12.05 13.73 -6.73
CA LEU A 59 12.59 12.68 -7.57
C LEU A 59 12.24 12.92 -9.04
N GLU A 60 13.28 12.97 -9.86
CA GLU A 60 13.17 12.86 -11.31
C GLU A 60 13.29 11.37 -11.69
N ILE A 61 12.22 10.84 -12.28
CA ILE A 61 12.14 9.44 -12.73
C ILE A 61 12.23 9.47 -14.26
N GLY A 62 13.42 9.13 -14.77
CA GLY A 62 13.75 9.41 -16.17
C GLY A 62 13.77 10.92 -16.44
N GLU A 63 13.02 11.36 -17.45
CA GLU A 63 12.84 12.80 -17.78
C GLU A 63 11.57 13.40 -17.14
N GLN A 64 10.85 12.64 -16.32
CA GLN A 64 9.57 13.04 -15.74
C GLN A 64 9.69 13.23 -14.23
N ASN A 65 9.06 14.29 -13.72
CA ASN A 65 8.96 14.59 -12.29
C ASN A 65 7.51 14.73 -11.82
N ALA A 66 6.57 14.30 -12.68
CA ALA A 66 5.14 14.37 -12.44
C ALA A 66 4.44 13.26 -13.24
N PHE A 67 3.53 12.54 -12.60
CA PHE A 67 2.95 11.31 -13.13
C PHE A 67 1.43 11.31 -13.09
N LYS A 68 0.82 10.71 -14.12
CA LYS A 68 -0.61 10.43 -14.23
C LYS A 68 -0.78 9.09 -14.95
N GLY A 69 -1.66 8.22 -14.47
CA GLY A 69 -1.75 6.83 -14.92
C GLY A 69 -0.65 5.95 -14.30
N ASP A 70 -0.07 5.06 -15.09
CA ASP A 70 0.92 4.07 -14.66
C ASP A 70 2.24 4.72 -14.23
N ILE A 71 2.81 4.24 -13.13
CA ILE A 71 4.10 4.66 -12.58
C ILE A 71 4.90 3.40 -12.30
N ILE A 72 5.95 3.18 -13.09
CA ILE A 72 6.85 2.03 -12.92
C ILE A 72 8.27 2.57 -12.95
N THR A 73 8.95 2.52 -11.82
CA THR A 73 10.34 2.97 -11.72
C THR A 73 11.10 2.29 -10.61
N ASP A 74 12.42 2.32 -10.74
CA ASP A 74 13.37 1.95 -9.71
C ASP A 74 14.02 3.23 -9.17
N TYR A 75 14.02 3.41 -7.87
CA TYR A 75 14.75 4.48 -7.18
C TYR A 75 15.88 3.87 -6.35
N GLU A 76 17.11 4.19 -6.71
CA GLU A 76 18.32 3.72 -6.04
C GLU A 76 18.91 4.87 -5.22
N PHE A 77 19.29 4.58 -3.98
CA PHE A 77 19.81 5.55 -3.03
C PHE A 77 20.80 4.88 -2.06
N VAL A 78 21.45 5.67 -1.21
CA VAL A 78 22.42 5.16 -0.23
C VAL A 78 21.98 5.60 1.16
N PHE A 79 21.80 4.64 2.05
CA PHE A 79 21.60 4.94 3.47
C PHE A 79 22.93 5.34 4.09
N TYR A 80 22.96 6.49 4.74
CA TYR A 80 24.09 6.93 5.56
C TYR A 80 23.73 6.79 7.04
N ASN A 81 24.63 6.18 7.83
CA ASN A 81 24.48 6.07 9.29
C ASN A 81 23.18 5.39 9.76
N LYS A 82 22.67 4.40 9.00
CA LYS A 82 21.43 3.66 9.30
C LYS A 82 20.19 4.57 9.42
N LYS A 83 20.22 5.76 8.80
CA LYS A 83 19.05 6.65 8.75
C LYS A 83 17.94 6.01 7.93
N THR A 84 16.71 6.42 8.22
CA THR A 84 15.52 6.03 7.46
C THR A 84 15.42 6.88 6.20
N GLU A 85 15.05 6.26 5.09
CA GLU A 85 14.69 6.96 3.86
C GLU A 85 13.18 7.25 3.87
N ALA A 86 12.79 8.50 3.62
CA ALA A 86 11.39 8.90 3.54
C ALA A 86 11.00 9.16 2.08
N LEU A 87 9.93 8.53 1.61
CA LEU A 87 9.31 8.87 0.33
C LEU A 87 7.94 9.50 0.55
N GLU A 88 7.66 10.60 -0.14
CA GLU A 88 6.36 11.27 -0.10
C GLU A 88 5.75 11.33 -1.49
N ILE A 89 4.47 10.98 -1.59
CA ILE A 89 3.68 11.15 -2.80
C ILE A 89 2.82 12.40 -2.62
N VAL A 90 2.96 13.36 -3.52
CA VAL A 90 2.38 14.71 -3.38
C VAL A 90 1.52 15.01 -4.59
N ASN A 91 0.35 15.63 -4.40
CA ASN A 91 -0.41 16.19 -5.53
C ASN A 91 0.31 17.43 -6.06
N LYS A 92 0.62 17.45 -7.36
CA LYS A 92 1.40 18.52 -8.01
C LYS A 92 0.74 19.89 -7.93
N VAL A 93 -0.59 19.94 -8.02
CA VAL A 93 -1.34 21.20 -8.12
C VAL A 93 -1.63 21.77 -6.73
N SER A 94 -2.10 20.95 -5.80
CA SER A 94 -2.41 21.40 -4.44
C SER A 94 -1.18 21.48 -3.53
N GLY A 95 -0.11 20.77 -3.84
CA GLY A 95 1.06 20.60 -2.98
C GLY A 95 0.79 19.76 -1.73
N SER A 96 -0.38 19.11 -1.62
CA SER A 96 -0.73 18.29 -0.47
C SER A 96 -0.04 16.93 -0.54
N VAL A 97 0.58 16.52 0.57
CA VAL A 97 1.08 15.15 0.75
C VAL A 97 -0.11 14.19 0.76
N LEU A 98 -0.12 13.27 -0.21
CA LEU A 98 -1.13 12.23 -0.35
C LEU A 98 -0.79 11.01 0.53
N HIS A 99 0.49 10.65 0.60
CA HIS A 99 0.99 9.57 1.44
C HIS A 99 2.49 9.69 1.70
N SER A 100 2.95 9.15 2.82
CA SER A 100 4.38 9.10 3.18
C SER A 100 4.78 7.69 3.58
N TYR A 101 5.93 7.25 3.09
CA TYR A 101 6.54 5.97 3.36
C TYR A 101 7.88 6.17 4.06
N SER A 102 8.24 5.20 4.92
CA SER A 102 9.45 5.24 5.72
C SER A 102 10.17 3.90 5.60
N PHE A 103 11.33 3.90 4.97
CA PHE A 103 12.14 2.72 4.73
C PHE A 103 13.35 2.72 5.67
N PRO A 104 13.39 1.84 6.68
CA PRO A 104 14.55 1.72 7.54
C PRO A 104 15.71 1.03 6.81
N ALA A 105 16.95 1.37 7.17
CA ALA A 105 18.16 0.77 6.58
C ALA A 105 18.24 -0.77 6.74
N THR A 106 17.42 -1.36 7.62
CA THR A 106 17.32 -2.82 7.80
C THR A 106 16.59 -3.54 6.66
N THR A 107 15.82 -2.82 5.84
CA THR A 107 15.09 -3.34 4.66
C THR A 107 15.57 -2.60 3.42
N PRO A 108 16.77 -2.92 2.91
CA PRO A 108 17.41 -2.15 1.85
C PRO A 108 16.74 -2.30 0.48
N ILE A 109 15.84 -3.28 0.31
CA ILE A 109 15.09 -3.48 -0.93
C ILE A 109 13.62 -3.61 -0.56
N ASP A 110 12.79 -2.70 -1.08
CA ASP A 110 11.34 -2.75 -0.89
C ASP A 110 10.60 -2.43 -2.20
N THR A 111 9.38 -2.94 -2.33
CA THR A 111 8.48 -2.60 -3.42
C THR A 111 7.31 -1.81 -2.87
N LEU A 112 7.26 -0.55 -3.25
CA LEU A 112 6.15 0.34 -2.98
C LEU A 112 5.12 0.17 -4.09
N SER A 113 3.91 -0.22 -3.74
CA SER A 113 2.81 -0.29 -4.71
C SER A 113 1.55 0.38 -4.19
N PHE A 114 0.90 1.19 -5.03
CA PHE A 114 -0.27 1.94 -4.60
C PHE A 114 -1.22 2.27 -5.74
N TYR A 115 -2.50 2.41 -5.42
CA TYR A 115 -3.50 2.99 -6.29
C TYR A 115 -4.05 4.26 -5.65
N VAL A 116 -4.13 5.36 -6.42
CA VAL A 116 -4.71 6.61 -5.96
C VAL A 116 -5.78 7.14 -6.91
N LYS A 117 -6.89 7.59 -6.33
CA LYS A 117 -7.98 8.34 -6.97
C LYS A 117 -8.45 9.40 -5.98
N GLU A 118 -9.28 10.34 -6.41
CA GLU A 118 -9.87 11.36 -5.54
C GLU A 118 -10.48 10.73 -4.28
N GLY A 119 -9.90 11.05 -3.12
CA GLY A 119 -10.28 10.48 -1.82
C GLY A 119 -10.02 8.98 -1.63
N ILE A 120 -9.38 8.26 -2.55
CA ILE A 120 -9.05 6.83 -2.39
C ILE A 120 -7.55 6.65 -2.46
N TRP A 121 -6.99 6.05 -1.41
CA TRP A 121 -5.62 5.55 -1.38
C TRP A 121 -5.65 4.07 -1.00
N ILE A 122 -4.96 3.24 -1.77
CA ILE A 122 -4.80 1.82 -1.48
C ILE A 122 -3.32 1.51 -1.55
N ASP A 123 -2.77 1.09 -0.41
CA ASP A 123 -1.38 0.64 -0.30
C ASP A 123 -1.22 -0.83 -0.62
N ASN A 124 0.01 -1.17 -0.95
CA ASN A 124 0.51 -2.52 -1.16
C ASN A 124 -0.38 -3.33 -2.13
N VAL A 125 -0.84 -2.69 -3.20
CA VAL A 125 -1.78 -3.28 -4.17
C VAL A 125 -1.27 -4.63 -4.66
N LEU A 126 0.02 -4.76 -4.96
CA LEU A 126 0.62 -5.96 -5.54
C LEU A 126 0.69 -7.15 -4.56
N ALA A 127 0.57 -6.92 -3.25
CA ALA A 127 0.46 -8.02 -2.30
C ALA A 127 -0.89 -8.76 -2.42
N PHE A 128 -1.92 -8.10 -2.96
CA PHE A 128 -3.25 -8.65 -3.12
C PHE A 128 -3.44 -9.22 -4.52
N GLN A 129 -2.87 -10.38 -4.76
CA GLN A 129 -3.05 -11.12 -6.01
C GLN A 129 -4.54 -11.32 -6.33
N PRO A 130 -4.96 -11.35 -7.61
CA PRO A 130 -6.28 -11.83 -7.99
C PRO A 130 -6.46 -13.29 -7.57
N GLY A 131 -7.69 -13.75 -7.29
CA GLY A 131 -7.91 -15.15 -6.95
C GLY A 131 -7.76 -16.06 -8.18
N THR A 132 -7.25 -17.27 -8.00
CA THR A 132 -7.15 -18.26 -9.09
C THR A 132 -8.51 -18.96 -9.27
N LEU A 133 -9.01 -18.98 -10.51
CA LEU A 133 -10.23 -19.73 -10.84
C LEU A 133 -9.96 -21.24 -10.85
N THR A 134 -10.87 -22.01 -10.28
CA THR A 134 -10.77 -23.46 -10.17
C THR A 134 -11.13 -24.17 -11.47
N ALA A 135 -11.93 -23.53 -12.33
CA ALA A 135 -12.32 -24.08 -13.63
C ALA A 135 -12.77 -22.98 -14.61
N THR A 136 -12.77 -23.32 -15.90
CA THR A 136 -13.43 -22.55 -16.95
C THR A 136 -14.94 -22.46 -16.68
N GLY A 137 -15.59 -21.36 -17.05
CA GLY A 137 -17.00 -21.09 -16.78
C GLY A 137 -17.24 -20.42 -15.43
N ARG A 138 -16.19 -19.95 -14.75
CA ARG A 138 -16.27 -19.35 -13.40
C ARG A 138 -15.82 -17.90 -13.43
N THR A 139 -16.23 -17.18 -12.40
CA THR A 139 -15.77 -15.82 -12.11
C THR A 139 -15.50 -15.71 -10.62
N GLY A 140 -14.64 -14.78 -10.24
CA GLY A 140 -14.36 -14.55 -8.84
C GLY A 140 -13.97 -13.12 -8.53
N TYR A 141 -14.15 -12.78 -7.27
CA TYR A 141 -14.00 -11.41 -6.79
C TYR A 141 -13.31 -11.40 -5.43
N ARG A 142 -12.44 -10.41 -5.25
CA ARG A 142 -12.12 -9.82 -3.96
C ARG A 142 -12.57 -8.38 -3.99
N PHE A 143 -12.97 -7.87 -2.83
CA PHE A 143 -13.44 -6.50 -2.65
C PHE A 143 -12.64 -5.82 -1.55
N ILE A 144 -12.38 -4.53 -1.72
CA ILE A 144 -11.91 -3.63 -0.67
C ILE A 144 -12.87 -2.43 -0.63
N PHE A 145 -13.08 -1.83 0.54
CA PHE A 145 -14.00 -0.70 0.69
C PHE A 145 -13.36 0.48 1.44
N PRO A 146 -12.37 1.18 0.84
CA PRO A 146 -11.59 2.22 1.52
C PRO A 146 -12.43 3.41 1.99
N THR A 147 -13.58 3.61 1.36
CA THR A 147 -14.45 4.78 1.56
C THR A 147 -15.63 4.51 2.49
N LEU A 148 -15.67 3.34 3.15
CA LEU A 148 -16.74 2.96 4.07
C LEU A 148 -17.00 4.05 5.12
N ASN A 149 -18.27 4.43 5.29
CA ASN A 149 -18.74 5.49 6.18
C ASN A 149 -18.32 6.92 5.84
N ARG A 150 -17.73 7.17 4.66
CA ARG A 150 -17.35 8.53 4.26
C ARG A 150 -18.57 9.47 4.17
N TYR A 151 -19.66 8.98 3.62
CA TYR A 151 -20.88 9.78 3.43
C TYR A 151 -22.07 9.19 4.18
N SER A 152 -22.12 7.86 4.34
CA SER A 152 -23.26 7.20 5.00
C SER A 152 -23.33 7.44 6.51
N ASN A 153 -22.18 7.73 7.15
CA ASN A 153 -22.08 7.92 8.60
C ASN A 153 -22.85 6.83 9.39
N SER A 154 -22.76 5.57 8.94
CA SER A 154 -23.62 4.48 9.44
C SER A 154 -23.39 4.14 10.93
N GLY A 155 -22.24 4.55 11.48
CA GLY A 155 -21.78 4.16 12.81
C GLY A 155 -21.25 2.72 12.90
N TYR A 156 -21.20 1.99 11.78
CA TYR A 156 -20.69 0.62 11.74
C TYR A 156 -19.26 0.56 11.18
N ASP A 157 -18.29 0.29 12.04
CA ASP A 157 -16.86 0.22 11.64
C ASP A 157 -16.33 -1.22 11.49
N GLY A 158 -17.22 -2.22 11.56
CA GLY A 158 -16.84 -3.63 11.40
C GLY A 158 -16.63 -4.03 9.93
N PRO A 159 -16.12 -5.25 9.68
CA PRO A 159 -16.00 -5.80 8.34
C PRO A 159 -17.38 -5.99 7.68
N ILE A 160 -17.41 -5.96 6.35
CA ILE A 160 -18.61 -6.13 5.53
C ILE A 160 -18.53 -7.43 4.73
N ASP A 161 -19.67 -8.04 4.46
CA ASP A 161 -19.78 -9.11 3.48
C ASP A 161 -20.51 -8.60 2.22
N ALA A 162 -20.07 -9.06 1.07
CA ALA A 162 -20.73 -8.87 -0.21
C ALA A 162 -21.51 -10.14 -0.55
N ILE A 163 -22.84 -10.07 -0.47
CA ILE A 163 -23.72 -11.15 -0.94
C ILE A 163 -23.98 -10.93 -2.43
N ILE A 164 -23.41 -11.78 -3.27
CA ILE A 164 -23.57 -11.69 -4.72
C ILE A 164 -24.85 -12.43 -5.13
N LYS A 165 -25.77 -11.70 -5.74
CA LYS A 165 -27.07 -12.20 -6.20
C LYS A 165 -27.27 -11.96 -7.69
N LYS A 166 -28.00 -12.84 -8.35
CA LYS A 166 -28.60 -12.55 -9.66
C LYS A 166 -29.66 -11.47 -9.53
N THR A 167 -30.08 -10.88 -10.65
CA THR A 167 -31.18 -9.91 -10.70
C THR A 167 -32.51 -10.45 -10.18
N ASN A 168 -32.71 -11.77 -10.21
CA ASN A 168 -33.89 -12.44 -9.64
C ASN A 168 -33.79 -12.74 -8.13
N GLY A 169 -32.72 -12.29 -7.46
CA GLY A 169 -32.50 -12.48 -6.03
C GLY A 169 -31.79 -13.78 -5.64
N GLN A 170 -31.55 -14.71 -6.57
CA GLN A 170 -30.81 -15.95 -6.29
C GLN A 170 -29.37 -15.63 -5.87
N VAL A 171 -28.96 -16.11 -4.69
CA VAL A 171 -27.57 -15.99 -4.19
C VAL A 171 -26.64 -16.89 -5.00
N LEU A 172 -25.53 -16.32 -5.47
CA LEU A 172 -24.46 -17.01 -6.19
C LEU A 172 -23.27 -17.33 -5.28
N GLY A 173 -22.97 -16.44 -4.35
CA GLY A 173 -21.84 -16.56 -3.43
C GLY A 173 -21.77 -15.39 -2.47
N ILE A 174 -20.84 -15.48 -1.52
CA ILE A 174 -20.59 -14.43 -0.53
C ILE A 174 -19.08 -14.22 -0.47
N SER A 175 -18.63 -12.97 -0.61
CA SER A 175 -17.25 -12.57 -0.33
C SER A 175 -17.21 -11.89 1.03
N GLN A 176 -16.35 -12.39 1.92
CA GLN A 176 -16.42 -12.05 3.34
C GLN A 176 -15.23 -11.23 3.80
N ASN A 177 -15.40 -10.48 4.89
CA ASN A 177 -14.35 -9.68 5.52
C ASN A 177 -13.80 -8.56 4.64
N ILE A 178 -14.69 -7.84 3.96
CA ILE A 178 -14.35 -6.59 3.26
C ILE A 178 -14.04 -5.54 4.32
N THR A 179 -12.89 -4.88 4.21
CA THR A 179 -12.49 -3.81 5.12
C THR A 179 -12.03 -2.57 4.35
N LYS A 180 -11.69 -1.50 5.07
CA LYS A 180 -11.13 -0.27 4.47
C LYS A 180 -9.72 -0.49 3.90
N GLU A 181 -8.93 -1.34 4.54
CA GLU A 181 -7.49 -1.47 4.30
C GLU A 181 -7.12 -2.78 3.61
N GLY A 182 -7.98 -3.80 3.70
CA GLY A 182 -7.71 -5.15 3.22
C GLY A 182 -8.79 -5.68 2.29
N PHE A 183 -8.35 -6.42 1.28
CA PHE A 183 -9.22 -7.18 0.40
C PHE A 183 -9.88 -8.35 1.14
N SER A 184 -11.12 -8.62 0.76
CA SER A 184 -11.92 -9.73 1.25
C SER A 184 -11.39 -11.10 0.85
N THR A 185 -12.00 -12.13 1.43
CA THR A 185 -11.82 -13.50 0.97
C THR A 185 -12.27 -13.64 -0.48
N PHE A 186 -11.53 -14.44 -1.24
CA PHE A 186 -11.86 -14.69 -2.63
C PHE A 186 -13.16 -15.50 -2.72
N ALA A 187 -14.17 -14.92 -3.36
CA ALA A 187 -15.42 -15.60 -3.65
C ALA A 187 -15.45 -15.99 -5.12
N GLU A 188 -15.63 -17.28 -5.38
CA GLU A 188 -15.68 -17.84 -6.73
C GLU A 188 -17.02 -18.55 -6.96
N PHE A 189 -17.64 -18.28 -8.10
CA PHE A 189 -18.93 -18.86 -8.46
C PHE A 189 -19.06 -19.06 -9.97
N ALA A 190 -20.02 -19.89 -10.36
CA ALA A 190 -20.29 -20.15 -11.76
C ALA A 190 -20.76 -18.88 -12.47
N PHE A 191 -20.25 -18.66 -13.69
CA PHE A 191 -20.77 -17.63 -14.56
C PHE A 191 -22.24 -17.91 -14.88
N ALA A 192 -23.09 -16.90 -14.76
CA ALA A 192 -24.53 -17.04 -14.99
C ALA A 192 -25.04 -15.91 -15.92
N PRO A 193 -25.68 -16.25 -17.04
CA PRO A 193 -26.42 -15.28 -17.85
C PRO A 193 -27.82 -14.99 -17.25
N PRO A 194 -28.36 -13.76 -17.36
CA PRO A 194 -27.68 -12.55 -17.85
C PRO A 194 -26.54 -12.14 -16.91
N PRO A 195 -25.45 -11.53 -17.42
CA PRO A 195 -24.22 -11.30 -16.65
C PRO A 195 -24.36 -10.19 -15.61
N VAL A 196 -25.54 -9.61 -15.39
CA VAL A 196 -25.75 -8.55 -14.41
C VAL A 196 -26.02 -9.18 -13.04
N ILE A 197 -25.26 -8.73 -12.04
CA ILE A 197 -25.39 -9.15 -10.64
C ILE A 197 -25.60 -7.95 -9.74
N ASN A 198 -26.30 -8.21 -8.64
CA ASN A 198 -26.47 -7.30 -7.52
C ASN A 198 -25.58 -7.77 -6.38
N VAL A 199 -24.68 -6.92 -5.94
CA VAL A 199 -23.83 -7.14 -4.77
C VAL A 199 -24.44 -6.38 -3.62
N GLU A 200 -25.03 -7.10 -2.68
CA GLU A 200 -25.61 -6.51 -1.47
C GLU A 200 -24.55 -6.44 -0.37
N LEU A 201 -24.37 -5.25 0.21
CA LEU A 201 -23.37 -4.99 1.25
C LEU A 201 -24.01 -5.03 2.64
N VAL A 202 -23.54 -5.97 3.45
CA VAL A 202 -24.10 -6.30 4.78
C VAL A 202 -23.02 -6.36 5.84
N LYS A 203 -23.39 -6.17 7.11
CA LYS A 203 -22.47 -6.39 8.24
C LYS A 203 -21.97 -7.84 8.21
N HIS A 204 -20.69 -8.05 8.52
CA HIS A 204 -20.07 -9.36 8.46
C HIS A 204 -20.86 -10.44 9.23
N GLY A 205 -21.09 -11.59 8.58
CA GLY A 205 -21.80 -12.72 9.16
C GLY A 205 -23.32 -12.53 9.31
N THR A 206 -23.89 -11.47 8.74
CA THR A 206 -25.33 -11.17 8.84
C THR A 206 -25.94 -10.92 7.46
N THR A 207 -27.26 -10.69 7.42
CA THR A 207 -27.95 -10.15 6.24
C THR A 207 -28.41 -8.71 6.45
N GLU A 208 -28.00 -8.07 7.54
CA GLU A 208 -28.34 -6.69 7.82
C GLU A 208 -27.41 -5.76 7.05
N SER A 209 -27.94 -4.73 6.41
CA SER A 209 -27.08 -3.72 5.79
C SER A 209 -26.21 -3.02 6.84
N TYR A 210 -25.04 -2.58 6.41
CA TYR A 210 -24.17 -1.76 7.26
C TYR A 210 -24.80 -0.38 7.55
N ILE A 211 -25.71 0.11 6.69
CA ILE A 211 -26.52 1.29 6.94
C ILE A 211 -27.87 0.88 7.53
N THR A 212 -28.17 1.36 8.74
CA THR A 212 -29.43 1.01 9.42
C THR A 212 -30.65 1.50 8.62
N GLY A 213 -31.57 0.58 8.33
CA GLY A 213 -32.84 0.89 7.66
C GLY A 213 -32.73 1.10 6.14
N GLN A 214 -31.56 0.92 5.55
CA GLN A 214 -31.34 1.11 4.12
C GLN A 214 -30.59 -0.09 3.53
N GLN A 215 -31.06 -0.63 2.41
CA GLN A 215 -30.34 -1.66 1.67
C GLN A 215 -29.32 -1.01 0.74
N VAL A 216 -28.08 -1.50 0.75
CA VAL A 216 -27.02 -1.02 -0.13
C VAL A 216 -26.72 -2.09 -1.17
N ILE A 217 -27.01 -1.79 -2.44
CA ILE A 217 -26.81 -2.68 -3.58
C ILE A 217 -25.88 -2.01 -4.58
N VAL A 218 -24.84 -2.73 -4.98
CA VAL A 218 -23.93 -2.37 -6.06
C VAL A 218 -24.25 -3.24 -7.27
N GLN A 219 -24.58 -2.63 -8.40
CA GLN A 219 -24.76 -3.35 -9.65
C GLN A 219 -23.43 -3.56 -10.35
N MET A 220 -23.16 -4.79 -10.77
CA MET A 220 -21.93 -5.15 -11.47
C MET A 220 -22.21 -6.09 -12.63
N VAL A 221 -21.25 -6.16 -13.56
CA VAL A 221 -21.30 -7.08 -14.70
C VAL A 221 -20.25 -8.18 -14.50
N MET A 222 -20.72 -9.42 -14.48
CA MET A 222 -19.91 -10.64 -14.49
C MET A 222 -19.18 -10.80 -15.81
N GLN A 223 -17.94 -11.29 -15.71
CA GLN A 223 -17.18 -11.72 -16.87
C GLN A 223 -16.79 -13.18 -16.73
N ASN A 224 -17.07 -13.94 -17.77
CA ASN A 224 -16.71 -15.34 -17.81
C ASN A 224 -15.17 -15.50 -17.82
N ASN A 225 -14.65 -16.45 -17.03
CA ASN A 225 -13.23 -16.74 -16.90
C ASN A 225 -12.38 -15.56 -16.41
N LYS A 226 -12.94 -14.70 -15.55
CA LYS A 226 -12.22 -13.54 -14.99
C LYS A 226 -12.30 -13.51 -13.47
N SER A 227 -11.15 -13.25 -12.86
CA SER A 227 -10.97 -12.92 -11.45
C SER A 227 -10.66 -11.44 -11.33
N ARG A 228 -11.26 -10.76 -10.34
CA ARG A 228 -11.24 -9.29 -10.23
C ARG A 228 -10.95 -8.83 -8.82
N LEU A 229 -10.33 -7.65 -8.73
CA LEU A 229 -10.03 -6.93 -7.49
C LEU A 229 -10.80 -5.62 -7.50
N ILE A 230 -11.97 -5.62 -6.87
CA ILE A 230 -12.92 -4.53 -6.97
C ILE A 230 -12.75 -3.57 -5.80
N VAL A 231 -12.65 -2.28 -6.12
CA VAL A 231 -12.66 -1.22 -5.11
C VAL A 231 -14.07 -0.66 -5.01
N LEU A 232 -14.64 -0.70 -3.82
CA LEU A 232 -15.92 -0.12 -3.48
C LEU A 232 -15.76 1.35 -3.06
N ASP A 233 -16.64 2.20 -3.57
CA ASP A 233 -16.57 3.67 -3.41
C ASP A 233 -17.94 4.22 -3.03
N GLU A 234 -18.10 4.70 -1.79
CA GLU A 234 -19.29 5.45 -1.39
C GLU A 234 -19.39 6.73 -2.22
N LYS A 235 -20.58 7.03 -2.72
CA LYS A 235 -20.87 8.24 -3.47
C LYS A 235 -21.74 9.17 -2.65
N ALA A 236 -21.52 10.46 -2.88
CA ALA A 236 -22.40 11.51 -2.42
C ALA A 236 -23.29 11.98 -3.56
N ASN A 237 -24.46 12.51 -3.22
CA ASN A 237 -25.27 13.33 -4.11
C ASN A 237 -24.74 14.77 -4.17
N GLU A 238 -25.41 15.64 -4.93
CA GLU A 238 -25.06 17.06 -5.05
C GLU A 238 -25.06 17.82 -3.71
N SER A 239 -25.80 17.34 -2.71
CA SER A 239 -25.82 17.92 -1.36
C SER A 239 -24.74 17.35 -0.43
N GLY A 240 -23.83 16.50 -0.92
CA GLY A 240 -22.78 15.87 -0.12
C GLY A 240 -23.25 14.70 0.77
N ALA A 241 -24.52 14.27 0.66
CA ALA A 241 -25.08 13.17 1.42
C ALA A 241 -24.95 11.85 0.66
N PHE A 242 -24.90 10.72 1.38
CA PHE A 242 -24.80 9.39 0.77
C PHE A 242 -25.86 9.15 -0.32
N SER A 243 -25.42 8.70 -1.50
CA SER A 243 -26.27 8.37 -2.64
C SER A 243 -26.20 6.89 -3.04
N GLY A 244 -25.12 6.19 -2.68
CA GLY A 244 -24.93 4.79 -3.03
C GLY A 244 -23.47 4.38 -2.96
N VAL A 245 -23.18 3.18 -3.49
CA VAL A 245 -21.83 2.63 -3.59
C VAL A 245 -21.59 2.17 -5.02
N GLU A 246 -20.42 2.48 -5.56
CA GLU A 246 -19.95 2.01 -6.86
C GLU A 246 -18.87 0.95 -6.69
N GLY A 247 -18.84 -0.04 -7.61
CA GLY A 247 -17.81 -1.09 -7.67
C GLY A 247 -17.20 -1.20 -9.07
N THR A 248 -17.00 -0.06 -9.72
CA THR A 248 -16.55 0.03 -11.13
C THR A 248 -15.03 -0.07 -11.28
N ILE A 249 -14.28 0.26 -10.23
CA ILE A 249 -12.82 0.22 -10.23
C ILE A 249 -12.35 -1.22 -10.05
N ASN A 250 -11.55 -1.71 -10.99
CA ASN A 250 -10.99 -3.05 -10.97
C ASN A 250 -9.46 -2.97 -11.10
N LEU A 251 -8.73 -3.33 -10.04
CA LEU A 251 -7.28 -3.12 -10.01
C LEU A 251 -6.50 -3.97 -11.01
N VAL A 252 -7.07 -5.10 -11.48
CA VAL A 252 -6.41 -5.91 -12.52
C VAL A 252 -6.36 -5.23 -13.89
N ASP A 253 -7.06 -4.11 -14.06
CA ASP A 253 -7.00 -3.33 -15.29
C ASP A 253 -5.82 -2.34 -15.29
N TYR A 254 -5.13 -2.17 -14.14
CA TYR A 254 -4.06 -1.18 -13.94
C TYR A 254 -2.73 -1.78 -13.47
N PHE A 255 -2.73 -3.04 -13.01
CA PHE A 255 -1.55 -3.68 -12.47
C PHE A 255 -1.37 -5.08 -13.05
N ASP A 256 -0.11 -5.40 -13.36
CA ASP A 256 0.33 -6.76 -13.64
C ASP A 256 0.70 -7.44 -12.31
N PHE A 257 -0.03 -8.52 -12.01
CA PHE A 257 0.07 -9.30 -10.78
C PHE A 257 0.87 -10.60 -10.99
#